data_AF-A0A7K2MC07-F1
#
_entry.id   AF-A0A7K2MC07-F1
#
_cell.length_a   1.000
_cell.length_b   1.000
_cell.length_c   1.000
_cell.angle_alpha   90.00
_cell.angle_beta   90.00
_cell.angle_gamma   90.00
#
_symmetry.space_group_name_H-M   'P 1'
#
loop_
_entity.id
_entity.type
_entity.pdbx_description
1 polymer ?
#
loop_
_entity_poly.entity_id
_entity_poly.type
_entity_poly.pdbx_seq_one_letter_code
_entity_poly.pdbx_strand_id
1 'polypeptide(L)' 'AGPPECAALLAVVARDAVELLTDPVARGALRECAGDDCPIVYLDTSRGRRRRWCSSEVCGNRERVARHRRR' A
#
# COMPACT_ATOMS: atom_id res chain seq x y z
N ALA A 1 -10.49 -27.11 17.04
CA ALA A 1 -11.11 -25.77 16.99
C ALA A 1 -11.82 -25.65 15.65
N GLY A 2 -13.02 -25.07 15.60
CA GLY A 2 -13.71 -24.78 14.34
C GLY A 2 -13.00 -23.67 13.54
N PRO A 3 -13.42 -23.42 12.28
CA PRO A 3 -12.90 -22.30 11.52
C PRO A 3 -13.22 -20.98 12.25
N PRO A 4 -12.36 -19.95 12.11
CA PRO A 4 -12.61 -18.66 12.72
C PRO A 4 -13.86 -18.00 12.12
N GLU A 5 -14.67 -17.38 12.97
CA GLU A 5 -15.82 -16.60 12.55
C GLU A 5 -15.38 -15.28 11.89
N CYS A 6 -16.21 -14.74 10.99
CA CYS A 6 -15.92 -13.46 10.32
C CYS A 6 -15.63 -12.32 11.30
N ALA A 7 -16.35 -12.26 12.43
CA ALA A 7 -16.14 -11.24 13.45
C ALA A 7 -14.74 -11.33 14.08
N ALA A 8 -14.25 -12.56 14.32
CA ALA A 8 -12.91 -12.77 14.85
C ALA A 8 -11.83 -12.32 13.84
N LEU A 9 -12.01 -12.61 12.55
CA LEU A 9 -11.10 -12.16 11.50
C LEU A 9 -11.08 -10.63 11.36
N LEU A 10 -12.26 -10.00 11.36
CA LEU A 10 -12.37 -8.54 11.30
C LEU A 10 -11.74 -7.87 12.52
N ALA A 11 -11.85 -8.46 13.71
CA ALA A 11 -11.22 -7.93 14.92
C ALA A 11 -9.68 -7.90 14.81
N VAL A 12 -9.07 -8.90 14.15
CA VAL A 12 -7.62 -8.90 13.89
C VAL A 12 -7.24 -7.79 12.93
N VAL A 13 -7.95 -7.66 11.79
CA VAL A 13 -7.69 -6.59 10.81
C VAL A 13 -7.88 -5.20 11.43
N ALA A 14 -8.92 -5.02 12.23
CA ALA A 14 -9.19 -3.76 12.92
C ALA A 14 -8.06 -3.41 13.90
N ARG A 15 -7.54 -4.38 14.65
CA ARG A 15 -6.41 -4.18 15.56
C ARG A 15 -5.16 -3.73 14.79
N ASP A 16 -4.78 -4.44 13.74
CA ASP A 16 -3.61 -4.10 12.92
C ASP A 16 -3.74 -2.70 12.31
N ALA A 17 -4.95 -2.33 11.87
CA ALA A 17 -5.23 -0.99 11.36
C ALA A 17 -5.08 0.09 12.44
N VAL A 18 -5.59 -0.14 13.65
CA VAL A 18 -5.42 0.79 14.77
C VAL A 18 -3.94 0.96 15.11
N GLU A 19 -3.19 -0.13 15.24
CA GLU A 19 -1.75 -0.09 15.53
C GLU A 19 -0.99 0.70 14.46
N LEU A 20 -1.23 0.42 13.17
CA LEU A 20 -0.61 1.12 12.05
C LEU A 20 -0.93 2.62 12.03
N LEU A 21 -2.19 2.99 12.27
CA LEU A 21 -2.67 4.36 12.14
C LEU A 21 -2.32 5.25 13.34
N THR A 22 -2.07 4.64 14.51
CA THR A 22 -1.75 5.35 15.75
C THR A 22 -0.25 5.41 16.06
N ASP A 23 0.57 4.51 15.49
CA ASP A 23 2.03 4.61 15.56
C ASP A 23 2.56 5.66 14.55
N PRO A 24 3.27 6.72 14.99
CA PRO A 24 3.74 7.77 14.08
C PRO A 24 4.75 7.29 13.03
N VAL A 25 5.59 6.30 13.35
CA VAL A 25 6.64 5.78 12.47
C VAL A 25 6.05 4.89 11.38
N ALA A 26 5.10 4.02 11.76
CA ALA A 26 4.36 3.15 10.87
C ALA A 26 3.41 3.96 10.00
N ARG A 27 2.67 4.92 10.57
CA ARG A 27 1.85 5.86 9.80
C ARG A 27 2.69 6.67 8.81
N GLY A 28 3.88 7.13 9.20
CA GLY A 28 4.82 7.82 8.31
C GLY A 28 5.33 6.98 7.13
N ALA A 29 5.09 5.67 7.14
CA ALA A 29 5.37 4.76 6.04
C ALA A 29 4.27 4.74 4.97
N LEU A 30 3.07 5.23 5.27
CA LEU A 30 1.99 5.30 4.31
C LEU A 30 2.35 6.29 3.18
N ARG A 31 2.01 5.90 1.97
CA ARG A 31 2.27 6.64 0.73
C ARG A 31 1.08 6.50 -0.21
N GLU A 32 0.77 7.57 -0.90
CA GLU A 32 -0.13 7.54 -2.06
C GLU A 32 0.65 7.11 -3.30
N CYS A 33 0.00 6.36 -4.19
CA CYS A 33 0.60 5.94 -5.44
C CYS A 33 0.83 7.14 -6.38
N ALA A 34 2.07 7.33 -6.85
CA ALA A 34 2.40 8.36 -7.84
C ALA A 34 2.11 7.94 -9.29
N GLY A 35 1.11 7.08 -9.50
CA GLY A 35 0.66 6.69 -10.84
C GLY A 35 -0.59 7.46 -11.22
N ASP A 36 -0.71 7.82 -12.49
CA ASP A 36 -1.87 8.57 -12.98
C ASP A 36 -3.19 7.84 -12.64
N ASP A 37 -4.13 8.59 -12.03
CA ASP A 37 -5.45 8.14 -11.58
C ASP A 37 -5.46 6.88 -10.70
N CYS A 38 -4.44 6.69 -9.86
CA CYS A 38 -4.38 5.57 -8.92
C CYS A 38 -4.72 6.00 -7.49
N PRO A 39 -5.90 5.62 -6.93
CA PRO A 39 -6.32 6.03 -5.59
C PRO A 39 -5.69 5.18 -4.46
N ILE A 40 -4.76 4.27 -4.78
CA ILE A 40 -4.25 3.31 -3.82
C ILE A 40 -3.24 3.97 -2.87
N VAL A 41 -3.51 3.85 -1.58
CA VAL A 41 -2.54 4.06 -0.49
C VAL A 41 -1.83 2.74 -0.21
N TYR A 42 -0.51 2.78 0.02
CA TYR A 42 0.28 1.62 0.36
C TYR A 42 1.26 1.91 1.49
N LEU A 43 1.71 0.84 2.15
CA LEU A 43 2.80 0.90 3.12
C LEU A 43 4.14 0.78 2.39
N ASP A 44 5.02 1.79 2.52
CA ASP A 44 6.36 1.75 1.97
C ASP A 44 7.33 1.05 2.93
N THR A 45 7.43 -0.28 2.75
CA THR A 45 8.40 -1.15 3.43
C THR A 45 9.73 -1.26 2.69
N SER A 46 9.94 -0.50 1.61
CA SER A 46 11.19 -0.54 0.85
C SER A 46 12.35 0.06 1.64
N ARG A 47 13.56 -0.45 1.39
CA ARG A 47 14.78 0.10 2.01
C ARG A 47 14.94 1.58 1.64
N GLY A 48 14.93 2.44 2.65
CA GLY A 48 15.04 3.89 2.51
C GLY A 48 13.76 4.60 2.06
N ARG A 49 12.60 3.92 2.05
CA ARG A 49 11.29 4.51 1.70
C ARG A 49 11.28 5.23 0.33
N ARG A 50 11.81 4.54 -0.68
CA ARG A 50 12.01 5.10 -2.05
C ARG A 50 10.98 4.60 -3.05
N ARG A 51 10.01 3.81 -2.62
CA ARG A 51 8.97 3.29 -3.51
C ARG A 51 8.05 4.44 -3.90
N ARG A 52 7.74 4.54 -5.19
CA ARG A 52 6.85 5.59 -5.73
C ARG A 52 5.44 5.09 -6.12
N TRP A 53 5.28 3.78 -6.29
CA TRP A 53 4.05 3.20 -6.85
C TRP A 53 3.53 2.05 -6.00
N CYS A 54 2.21 1.90 -5.91
CA CYS A 54 1.54 0.82 -5.18
C CYS A 54 1.84 -0.59 -5.70
N SER A 55 2.40 -0.71 -6.91
CA SER A 55 2.96 -1.93 -7.48
C SER A 55 3.92 -1.55 -8.62
N SER A 56 5.08 -2.19 -8.66
CA SER A 56 6.05 -2.03 -9.76
C SER A 56 5.54 -2.64 -11.06
N GLU A 57 4.69 -3.67 -10.97
CA GLU A 57 4.13 -4.41 -12.11
C GLU A 57 2.87 -3.75 -12.67
N VAL A 58 2.09 -3.07 -11.83
CA VAL A 58 0.87 -2.36 -12.26
C VAL A 58 1.21 -0.91 -12.59
N CYS A 59 1.27 -0.03 -11.58
CA CYS A 59 1.46 1.41 -11.79
C CYS A 59 2.87 1.75 -12.29
N GLY A 60 3.90 1.09 -11.75
CA GLY A 60 5.27 1.29 -12.22
C GLY A 60 5.51 0.85 -13.67
N ASN A 61 4.80 -0.18 -14.15
CA ASN A 61 4.84 -0.59 -15.55
C ASN A 61 4.04 0.36 -16.44
N ARG A 62 2.82 0.74 -16.02
CA ARG A 62 1.98 1.72 -16.71
C ARG A 62 2.75 3.01 -17.02
N GLU A 63 3.44 3.57 -16.01
CA GLU A 63 4.26 4.78 -16.19
C GLU A 63 5.46 4.57 -17.14
N ARG A 64 6.12 3.40 -17.10
CA ARG A 64 7.21 3.08 -18.04
C ARG A 64 6.71 3.00 -19.47
N VAL A 65 5.57 2.35 -19.70
CA VAL A 65 4.93 2.23 -21.01
C VAL A 65 4.47 3.59 -21.52
N ALA A 66 3.78 4.39 -20.68
CA ALA A 66 3.35 5.73 -21.05
C ALA A 66 4.54 6.62 -21.44
N ARG A 67 5.64 6.59 -20.68
CA ARG A 67 6.87 7.30 -21.02
C ARG A 67 7.49 6.82 -22.33
N HIS A 68 7.50 5.52 -22.58
CA HIS A 68 8.03 4.97 -23.83
C HIS A 68 7.22 5.45 -25.05
N ARG A 69 5.89 5.53 -24.95
CA ARG A 69 5.00 6.02 -26.02
C ARG A 69 5.12 7.53 -26.30
N ARG A 70 5.59 8.31 -25.33
CA ARG A 70 5.82 9.76 -25.46
C ARG A 70 7.19 10.10 -26.06
N ARG A 71 8.06 9.11 -26.24
CA ARG A 71 9.37 9.25 -26.89
C ARG A 71 9.23 8.99 -28.38
#